data_AF-A0A5J4KIE8-F1
#
_entry.id   AF-A0A5J4KIE8-F1
#
_cell.length_a   1.000
_cell.length_b   1.000
_cell.length_c   1.000
_cell.angle_alpha   90.00
_cell.angle_beta   90.00
_cell.angle_gamma   90.00
#
_symmetry.space_group_name_H-M   'P 1'
#
loop_
_entity.id
_entity.type
_entity.pdbx_description
1 polymer ?
#
loop_
_entity_poly.entity_id
_entity_poly.type
_entity_poly.pdbx_seq_one_letter_code
_entity_poly.pdbx_strand_id
1 'polypeptide(L)'
;MNKQPIALFPLFADRQESILKHLALLVSSLDEHVKADVSQVFHDPERLFGAVMQKGDDRKYAGISLLFPFLIAKYIEPEIDPDTAASVAAAIMCFISALDLLDDIEEEKHTALLDKLGLARVLNISTALLALAQRSILTLPSQSVASEQRVVLLAFMQDAIIKRQVDQDFYLSSKQKLSGDMKYPTENTFKRASR
;
A
#
# COMPACT_ATOMS: atom_id res chain seq x y z
N MET A 1 -33.61 -21.68 -7.03
CA MET A 1 -32.98 -20.35 -6.86
C MET A 1 -31.84 -20.22 -7.86
N ASN A 2 -32.02 -19.43 -8.91
CA ASN A 2 -30.98 -19.15 -9.90
C ASN A 2 -29.93 -18.23 -9.26
N LYS A 3 -28.75 -18.75 -8.93
CA LYS A 3 -27.60 -17.92 -8.56
C LYS A 3 -26.98 -17.40 -9.86
N GLN A 4 -27.42 -16.23 -10.33
CA GLN A 4 -26.65 -15.53 -11.34
C GLN A 4 -25.28 -15.18 -10.72
N PRO A 5 -24.16 -15.52 -11.38
CA PRO A 5 -22.84 -15.15 -10.89
C PRO A 5 -22.78 -13.62 -10.80
N ILE A 6 -22.39 -13.12 -9.62
CA ILE A 6 -22.17 -11.68 -9.42
C ILE A 6 -21.06 -11.29 -10.38
N ALA A 7 -21.38 -10.45 -11.37
CA ALA A 7 -20.37 -9.83 -12.19
C ALA A 7 -19.59 -8.85 -11.31
N LEU A 8 -18.46 -9.31 -10.75
CA LEU A 8 -17.61 -8.51 -9.87
C LEU A 8 -16.94 -7.34 -10.62
N PHE A 9 -16.74 -7.47 -11.92
CA PHE A 9 -16.03 -6.47 -12.73
C PHE A 9 -16.79 -5.15 -12.94
N PRO A 10 -18.09 -5.14 -13.32
CA PRO A 10 -18.86 -3.90 -13.38
C PRO A 10 -18.98 -3.22 -12.01
N LEU A 11 -19.19 -4.00 -10.95
CA LEU A 11 -19.25 -3.49 -9.59
C LEU A 11 -17.89 -2.88 -9.17
N PHE A 12 -16.77 -3.46 -9.59
CA PHE A 12 -15.44 -2.90 -9.36
C PHE A 12 -15.25 -1.56 -10.04
N ALA A 13 -15.63 -1.44 -11.31
CA ALA A 13 -15.48 -0.19 -12.07
C ALA A 13 -16.24 0.98 -11.43
N ASP A 14 -17.51 0.75 -11.03
CA ASP A 14 -18.33 1.78 -10.40
C ASP A 14 -17.77 2.19 -9.02
N ARG A 15 -17.27 1.22 -8.23
CA ARG A 15 -16.68 1.53 -6.91
C ARG A 15 -15.32 2.19 -7.04
N GLN A 16 -14.51 1.81 -8.03
CA GLN A 16 -13.22 2.41 -8.31
C GLN A 16 -13.33 3.91 -8.54
N GLU A 17 -14.32 4.37 -9.32
CA GLU A 17 -14.53 5.80 -9.54
C GLU A 17 -14.81 6.55 -8.23
N SER A 18 -15.64 5.98 -7.33
CA SER A 18 -15.93 6.60 -6.04
C SER A 18 -14.66 6.70 -5.16
N ILE A 19 -13.84 5.65 -5.13
CA ILE A 19 -12.58 5.67 -4.39
C ILE A 19 -11.65 6.76 -4.94
N LEU A 20 -11.54 6.91 -6.26
CA LEU A 20 -10.68 7.92 -6.89
C LEU A 20 -11.14 9.34 -6.62
N LYS A 21 -12.45 9.58 -6.56
CA LYS A 21 -12.99 10.88 -6.16
C LYS A 21 -12.55 11.25 -4.74
N HIS A 22 -12.68 10.31 -3.79
CA HIS A 22 -12.24 10.52 -2.41
C HIS A 22 -10.73 10.74 -2.33
N LEU A 23 -9.95 9.97 -3.08
CA LEU A 23 -8.51 10.14 -3.15
C LEU A 23 -8.11 11.52 -3.70
N ALA A 24 -8.76 11.96 -4.78
CA ALA A 24 -8.50 13.28 -5.36
C ALA A 24 -8.77 14.41 -4.37
N LEU A 25 -9.85 14.31 -3.58
CA LEU A 25 -10.17 15.27 -2.51
C LEU A 25 -9.13 15.25 -1.38
N LEU A 26 -8.60 14.07 -1.03
CA LEU A 26 -7.53 13.98 -0.04
C LEU A 26 -6.25 14.64 -0.56
N VAL A 27 -5.84 14.29 -1.78
CA VAL A 27 -4.61 14.78 -2.42
C VAL A 27 -4.66 16.28 -2.72
N SER A 28 -5.84 16.84 -3.04
CA SER A 28 -5.98 18.28 -3.34
C SER A 28 -5.67 19.21 -2.16
N SER A 29 -5.58 18.67 -0.95
CA SER A 29 -5.24 19.43 0.26
C SER A 29 -3.73 19.51 0.55
N LEU A 30 -2.92 18.79 -0.21
CA LEU A 30 -1.47 18.80 -0.06
C LEU A 30 -0.86 20.05 -0.73
N ASP A 31 0.33 20.43 -0.29
CA ASP A 31 1.17 21.40 -1.00
C ASP A 31 1.43 20.94 -2.45
N GLU A 32 1.49 21.87 -3.40
CA GLU A 32 1.57 21.56 -4.84
C GLU A 32 2.77 20.66 -5.21
N HIS A 33 3.91 20.81 -4.52
CA HIS A 33 5.06 19.95 -4.77
C HIS A 33 4.84 18.51 -4.28
N VAL A 34 4.32 18.35 -3.06
CA VAL A 34 4.01 17.03 -2.49
C VAL A 34 2.88 16.36 -3.25
N LYS A 35 1.86 17.13 -3.66
CA LYS A 35 0.73 16.70 -4.46
C LYS A 35 1.16 16.12 -5.82
N ALA A 36 2.06 16.80 -6.53
CA ALA A 36 2.59 16.32 -7.81
C ALA A 36 3.35 14.99 -7.65
N ASP A 37 4.07 14.82 -6.55
CA ASP A 37 4.82 13.61 -6.25
C ASP A 37 3.92 12.44 -5.81
N VAL A 38 2.97 12.71 -4.92
CA VAL A 38 1.94 11.73 -4.51
C VAL A 38 1.10 11.28 -5.71
N SER A 39 0.76 12.20 -6.62
CA SER A 39 0.02 11.86 -7.84
C SER A 39 0.79 10.88 -8.72
N GLN A 40 2.12 10.98 -8.78
CA GLN A 40 2.93 10.03 -9.57
C GLN A 40 2.85 8.60 -9.04
N VAL A 41 2.76 8.40 -7.72
CA VAL A 41 2.59 7.07 -7.12
C VAL A 41 1.34 6.36 -7.65
N PHE A 42 0.23 7.09 -7.77
CA PHE A 42 -1.04 6.52 -8.22
C PHE A 42 -1.09 6.25 -9.73
N HIS A 43 -0.16 6.81 -10.50
CA HIS A 43 -0.03 6.58 -11.94
C HIS A 43 1.08 5.59 -12.29
N ASP A 44 1.86 5.13 -11.32
CA ASP A 44 2.97 4.20 -11.53
C ASP A 44 2.44 2.79 -11.90
N PRO A 45 2.71 2.29 -13.13
CA PRO A 45 2.26 0.97 -13.60
C PRO A 45 2.83 -0.20 -12.80
N GLU A 46 3.93 -0.02 -12.09
CA GLU A 46 4.53 -1.06 -11.25
C GLU A 46 3.78 -1.21 -9.92
N ARG A 47 2.99 -0.21 -9.54
CA ARG A 47 2.22 -0.20 -8.29
C ARG A 47 0.85 -0.83 -8.46
N LEU A 48 0.29 -1.19 -7.32
CA LEU A 48 -1.05 -1.73 -7.15
C LEU A 48 -2.12 -0.90 -7.90
N PHE A 49 -1.87 0.40 -8.12
CA PHE A 49 -2.78 1.33 -8.81
C PHE A 49 -2.58 1.50 -10.30
N GLY A 50 -1.35 1.54 -10.81
CA GLY A 50 -1.16 1.68 -12.25
C GLY A 50 -1.72 0.49 -13.03
N ALA A 51 -1.73 -0.71 -12.41
CA ALA A 51 -2.43 -1.88 -12.90
C ALA A 51 -3.97 -1.73 -12.89
N VAL A 52 -4.52 -1.04 -11.88
CA VAL A 52 -5.98 -0.80 -11.72
C VAL A 52 -6.49 0.28 -12.69
N MET A 53 -5.63 1.21 -13.12
CA MET A 53 -5.97 2.24 -14.11
C MET A 53 -5.82 1.78 -15.56
N GLN A 54 -5.12 0.68 -15.83
CA GLN A 54 -4.88 0.21 -17.19
C GLN A 54 -5.90 -0.85 -17.61
N LYS A 55 -6.69 -0.51 -18.64
CA LYS A 55 -7.72 -1.39 -19.22
C LYS A 55 -7.04 -2.53 -19.97
N GLY A 56 -6.84 -3.69 -19.32
CA GLY A 56 -6.41 -4.92 -19.99
C GLY A 56 -5.24 -5.69 -19.38
N ASP A 57 -4.64 -5.24 -18.27
CA ASP A 57 -3.52 -5.95 -17.62
C ASP A 57 -4.01 -7.16 -16.79
N ASP A 58 -3.25 -8.26 -16.78
CA ASP A 58 -3.53 -9.49 -16.01
C ASP A 58 -3.36 -9.27 -14.49
N ARG A 59 -2.83 -8.12 -14.08
CA ARG A 59 -2.82 -7.61 -12.69
C ARG A 59 -4.20 -7.15 -12.17
N LYS A 60 -5.29 -7.52 -12.87
CA LYS A 60 -6.71 -7.27 -12.53
C LYS A 60 -7.13 -7.51 -11.07
N TYR A 61 -6.39 -8.32 -10.32
CA TYR A 61 -6.72 -8.69 -8.94
C TYR A 61 -6.04 -7.83 -7.88
N ALA A 62 -5.01 -7.04 -8.22
CA ALA A 62 -4.22 -6.30 -7.24
C ALA A 62 -5.06 -5.30 -6.43
N GLY A 63 -6.06 -4.66 -7.07
CA GLY A 63 -6.99 -3.73 -6.43
C GLY A 63 -8.22 -4.35 -5.76
N ILE A 64 -8.42 -5.67 -5.82
CA ILE A 64 -9.66 -6.29 -5.29
C ILE A 64 -9.78 -6.12 -3.78
N SER A 65 -8.66 -6.02 -3.05
CA SER A 65 -8.69 -5.76 -1.61
C SER A 65 -9.41 -4.45 -1.27
N LEU A 66 -9.41 -3.48 -2.18
CA LEU A 66 -10.12 -2.20 -2.04
C LEU A 66 -11.64 -2.33 -2.19
N LEU A 67 -12.14 -3.48 -2.64
CA LEU A 67 -13.57 -3.79 -2.62
C LEU A 67 -14.07 -4.24 -1.26
N PHE A 68 -13.18 -4.72 -0.37
CA PHE A 68 -13.63 -5.26 0.91
C PHE A 68 -14.46 -4.27 1.73
N PRO A 69 -14.12 -2.97 1.82
CA PRO A 69 -14.98 -2.00 2.50
C PRO A 69 -16.40 -1.96 1.93
N PHE A 70 -16.55 -2.03 0.59
CA PHE A 70 -17.87 -2.04 -0.06
C PHE A 70 -18.62 -3.36 0.14
N LEU A 71 -17.91 -4.50 0.15
CA LEU A 71 -18.52 -5.81 0.41
C LEU A 71 -19.00 -5.91 1.85
N ILE A 72 -18.22 -5.41 2.80
CA ILE A 72 -18.59 -5.34 4.21
C ILE A 72 -19.82 -4.43 4.36
N ALA A 73 -19.78 -3.21 3.81
CA ALA A 73 -20.91 -2.30 3.85
C ALA A 73 -22.15 -2.88 3.16
N LYS A 74 -22.01 -3.67 2.09
CA LYS A 74 -23.17 -4.21 1.37
C LYS A 74 -23.80 -5.44 2.03
N TYR A 75 -22.99 -6.33 2.62
CA TYR A 75 -23.43 -7.67 3.01
C TYR A 75 -23.33 -7.96 4.51
N ILE A 76 -22.56 -7.18 5.26
CA ILE A 76 -22.36 -7.36 6.70
C ILE A 76 -23.01 -6.20 7.46
N GLU A 77 -22.74 -4.96 7.05
CA GLU A 77 -23.17 -3.74 7.71
C GLU A 77 -23.91 -2.80 6.73
N PRO A 78 -25.14 -3.14 6.28
CA PRO A 78 -25.90 -2.41 5.25
C PRO A 78 -26.27 -0.97 5.62
N GLU A 79 -26.12 -0.60 6.89
CA GLU A 79 -26.35 0.76 7.39
C GLU A 79 -25.16 1.70 7.09
N ILE A 80 -23.99 1.15 6.75
CA ILE A 80 -22.82 1.96 6.37
C ILE A 80 -23.06 2.57 4.98
N ASP A 81 -23.00 3.89 4.94
CA ASP A 81 -23.10 4.66 3.72
C ASP A 81 -21.96 4.31 2.72
N PRO A 82 -22.26 4.14 1.41
CA PRO A 82 -21.24 3.83 0.41
C PRO A 82 -20.08 4.83 0.31
N ASP A 83 -20.28 6.12 0.62
CA ASP A 83 -19.19 7.10 0.60
C ASP A 83 -18.26 6.93 1.82
N THR A 84 -18.79 6.45 2.95
CA THR A 84 -17.97 6.01 4.09
C THR A 84 -17.09 4.82 3.68
N ALA A 85 -17.65 3.82 2.99
CA ALA A 85 -16.87 2.69 2.47
C ALA A 85 -15.79 3.14 1.47
N ALA A 86 -16.11 4.09 0.59
CA ALA A 86 -15.15 4.67 -0.34
C ALA A 86 -14.02 5.44 0.36
N SER A 87 -14.34 6.20 1.41
CA SER A 87 -13.36 6.92 2.24
C SER A 87 -12.40 5.96 2.96
N VAL A 88 -12.93 4.86 3.50
CA VAL A 88 -12.10 3.80 4.11
C VAL A 88 -11.23 3.11 3.05
N ALA A 89 -11.77 2.80 1.88
CA ALA A 89 -11.00 2.22 0.78
C ALA A 89 -9.87 3.16 0.31
N ALA A 90 -10.12 4.47 0.22
CA ALA A 90 -9.10 5.48 -0.08
C ALA A 90 -8.03 5.55 1.03
N ALA A 91 -8.43 5.41 2.30
CA ALA A 91 -7.50 5.35 3.42
C ALA A 91 -6.56 4.13 3.32
N ILE A 92 -7.13 2.94 3.07
CA ILE A 92 -6.38 1.69 2.87
C ILE A 92 -5.43 1.82 1.68
N MET A 93 -5.88 2.44 0.59
CA MET A 93 -5.06 2.72 -0.58
C MET A 93 -3.83 3.57 -0.24
N CYS A 94 -4.02 4.73 0.39
CA CYS A 94 -2.91 5.58 0.81
C CYS A 94 -1.97 4.81 1.77
N PHE A 95 -2.55 4.05 2.70
CA PHE A 95 -1.78 3.26 3.67
C PHE A 95 -0.89 2.24 2.98
N ILE A 96 -1.44 1.35 2.15
CA ILE A 96 -0.70 0.32 1.41
C ILE A 96 0.36 0.95 0.50
N SER A 97 0.02 2.02 -0.22
CA SER A 97 0.99 2.69 -1.09
C SER A 97 2.16 3.29 -0.31
N ALA A 98 1.93 3.90 0.85
CA ALA A 98 3.03 4.38 1.70
C ALA A 98 3.96 3.24 2.13
N LEU A 99 3.33 2.15 2.50
CA LEU A 99 3.90 0.91 2.97
C LEU A 99 4.78 0.25 1.89
N ASP A 100 4.31 0.18 0.65
CA ASP A 100 5.09 -0.34 -0.50
C ASP A 100 6.31 0.53 -0.81
N LEU A 101 6.21 1.86 -0.66
CA LEU A 101 7.34 2.77 -0.87
C LEU A 101 8.42 2.61 0.20
N LEU A 102 8.02 2.37 1.45
CA LEU A 102 8.96 2.12 2.54
C LEU A 102 9.73 0.82 2.31
N ASP A 103 9.05 -0.25 1.88
CA ASP A 103 9.72 -1.51 1.52
C ASP A 103 10.76 -1.35 0.42
N ASP A 104 10.43 -0.58 -0.61
CA ASP A 104 11.37 -0.38 -1.71
C ASP A 104 12.62 0.37 -1.26
N ILE A 105 12.48 1.27 -0.30
CA ILE A 105 13.60 1.96 0.33
C ILE A 105 14.42 0.99 1.19
N GLU A 106 13.77 0.24 2.08
CA GLU A 106 14.42 -0.67 3.02
C GLU A 106 15.12 -1.84 2.31
N GLU A 107 14.59 -2.28 1.18
CA GLU A 107 15.17 -3.34 0.34
C GLU A 107 16.10 -2.82 -0.75
N GLU A 108 16.41 -1.51 -0.75
CA GLU A 108 17.27 -0.85 -1.74
C GLU A 108 16.86 -1.17 -3.19
N LYS A 109 15.55 -1.25 -3.46
CA LYS A 109 15.05 -1.57 -4.80
C LYS A 109 15.24 -0.42 -5.76
N HIS A 110 15.70 -0.74 -6.96
CA HIS A 110 15.68 0.18 -8.09
C HIS A 110 14.32 0.16 -8.78
N THR A 111 13.42 1.02 -8.32
CA THR A 111 12.14 1.28 -9.00
C THR A 111 12.21 2.56 -9.81
N ALA A 112 11.46 2.64 -10.90
CA ALA A 112 11.43 3.83 -11.75
C ALA A 112 11.08 5.11 -10.97
N LEU A 113 10.21 5.00 -9.95
CA LEU A 113 9.84 6.11 -9.08
C LEU A 113 11.01 6.55 -8.17
N LEU A 114 11.71 5.60 -7.55
CA LEU A 114 12.84 5.89 -6.66
C LEU A 114 14.01 6.50 -7.44
N ASP A 115 14.33 5.96 -8.61
CA ASP A 115 15.40 6.47 -9.47
C ASP A 115 15.09 7.90 -9.98
N LYS A 116 13.82 8.19 -10.24
CA LYS A 116 13.37 9.51 -10.73
C LYS A 116 13.31 10.57 -9.65
N LEU A 117 12.74 10.26 -8.48
CA LEU A 117 12.46 11.23 -7.43
C LEU A 117 13.56 11.28 -6.37
N GLY A 118 14.32 10.21 -6.22
CA GLY A 118 15.32 10.05 -5.17
C GLY A 118 14.71 9.73 -3.81
N LEU A 119 15.54 9.16 -2.95
CA LEU A 119 15.16 8.64 -1.62
C LEU A 119 14.39 9.64 -0.75
N ALA A 120 14.91 10.86 -0.60
CA ALA A 120 14.33 11.86 0.30
C ALA A 120 12.89 12.24 -0.10
N ARG A 121 12.61 12.34 -1.41
CA ARG A 121 11.26 12.66 -1.89
C ARG A 121 10.33 11.47 -1.71
N VAL A 122 10.78 10.25 -1.97
CA VAL A 122 9.97 9.04 -1.74
C VAL A 122 9.61 8.87 -0.25
N LEU A 123 10.51 9.19 0.68
CA LEU A 123 10.19 9.22 2.12
C LEU A 123 9.16 10.28 2.49
N ASN A 124 9.23 11.48 1.88
CA ASN A 124 8.23 12.51 2.10
C ASN A 124 6.85 12.09 1.56
N ILE A 125 6.83 11.41 0.40
CA ILE A 125 5.62 10.87 -0.20
C ILE A 125 5.00 9.79 0.70
N SER A 126 5.78 8.82 1.17
CA SER A 126 5.26 7.77 2.05
C SER A 126 4.69 8.35 3.34
N THR A 127 5.37 9.34 3.92
CA THR A 127 4.90 10.09 5.10
C THR A 127 3.59 10.83 4.82
N ALA A 128 3.50 11.54 3.69
CA ALA A 128 2.28 12.24 3.29
C ALA A 128 1.11 11.26 3.08
N LEU A 129 1.36 10.11 2.46
CA LEU A 129 0.36 9.05 2.26
C LEU A 129 -0.12 8.46 3.59
N LEU A 130 0.75 8.20 4.56
CA LEU A 130 0.35 7.77 5.91
C LEU A 130 -0.54 8.83 6.59
N ALA A 131 -0.16 10.10 6.51
CA ALA A 131 -0.95 11.19 7.07
C ALA A 131 -2.32 11.33 6.39
N LEU A 132 -2.40 11.18 5.06
CA LEU A 132 -3.66 11.18 4.33
C LEU A 132 -4.55 10.00 4.71
N ALA A 133 -3.97 8.81 4.88
CA ALA A 133 -4.70 7.62 5.30
C ALA A 133 -5.35 7.85 6.68
N GLN A 134 -4.56 8.31 7.66
CA GLN A 134 -5.05 8.63 9.00
C GLN A 134 -6.12 9.72 8.97
N ARG A 135 -5.92 10.79 8.18
CA ARG A 135 -6.90 11.86 8.04
C ARG A 135 -8.22 11.36 7.44
N SER A 136 -8.17 10.48 6.45
CA SER A 136 -9.37 9.87 5.87
C SER A 136 -10.19 9.15 6.95
N ILE A 137 -9.53 8.37 7.81
CA ILE A 137 -10.21 7.70 8.95
C ILE A 137 -10.77 8.71 9.96
N LEU A 138 -10.01 9.74 10.31
CA LEU A 138 -10.45 10.74 11.30
C LEU A 138 -11.66 11.56 10.82
N THR A 139 -11.77 11.77 9.51
CA THR A 139 -12.84 12.57 8.88
C THR A 139 -14.10 11.78 8.56
N LEU A 140 -14.15 10.47 8.87
CA LEU A 140 -15.36 9.67 8.68
C LEU A 140 -16.54 10.25 9.48
N PRO A 141 -17.77 10.22 8.92
CA PRO A 141 -18.95 10.77 9.61
C PRO A 141 -19.22 10.07 10.94
N SER A 142 -19.45 10.85 12.00
CA SER A 142 -19.75 10.28 13.34
C SER A 142 -21.05 9.48 13.41
N GLN A 143 -21.95 9.69 12.45
CA GLN A 143 -23.18 8.92 12.32
C GLN A 143 -22.93 7.51 11.79
N SER A 144 -21.85 7.30 11.02
CA SER A 144 -21.49 6.02 10.41
C SER A 144 -20.41 5.29 11.19
N VAL A 145 -19.46 6.02 11.79
CA VAL A 145 -18.35 5.44 12.56
C VAL A 145 -18.13 6.24 13.85
N ALA A 146 -18.30 5.56 14.98
CA ALA A 146 -18.08 6.16 16.30
C ALA A 146 -16.62 6.59 16.49
N SER A 147 -16.39 7.57 17.37
CA SER A 147 -15.04 8.11 17.61
C SER A 147 -14.09 7.04 18.15
N GLU A 148 -14.58 6.15 19.01
CA GLU A 148 -13.83 5.04 19.58
C GLU A 148 -13.37 4.06 18.49
N GLN A 149 -14.26 3.77 17.53
CA GLN A 149 -13.94 2.90 16.39
C GLN A 149 -12.86 3.53 15.49
N ARG A 150 -12.89 4.85 15.27
CA ARG A 150 -11.82 5.55 14.53
C ARG A 150 -10.47 5.43 15.23
N VAL A 151 -10.43 5.56 16.55
CA VAL A 151 -9.20 5.35 17.34
C VAL A 151 -8.70 3.91 17.20
N VAL A 152 -9.60 2.93 17.27
CA VAL A 152 -9.25 1.51 17.07
C VAL A 152 -8.69 1.27 15.67
N LEU A 153 -9.29 1.85 14.62
CA LEU A 153 -8.77 1.74 13.25
C LEU A 153 -7.38 2.35 13.11
N LEU A 154 -7.14 3.52 13.71
CA LEU A 154 -5.81 4.15 13.70
C LEU A 154 -4.78 3.32 14.47
N ALA A 155 -5.15 2.78 15.63
CA ALA A 155 -4.30 1.90 16.41
C ALA A 155 -3.95 0.62 15.62
N PHE A 156 -4.92 0.06 14.90
CA PHE A 156 -4.68 -1.10 14.02
C PHE A 156 -3.70 -0.76 12.89
N MET A 157 -3.82 0.42 12.26
CA MET A 157 -2.86 0.85 11.24
C MET A 157 -1.44 0.98 11.82
N GLN A 158 -1.31 1.52 13.04
CA GLN A 158 -0.03 1.65 13.72
C GLN A 158 0.56 0.28 14.07
N ASP A 159 -0.25 -0.64 14.60
CA ASP A 159 0.17 -2.01 14.89
C ASP A 159 0.61 -2.75 13.63
N ALA A 160 -0.09 -2.56 12.51
CA ALA A 160 0.28 -3.14 11.23
C ALA A 160 1.64 -2.62 10.72
N ILE A 161 1.95 -1.32 10.90
CA ILE A 161 3.28 -0.77 10.58
C ILE A 161 4.35 -1.44 11.44
N ILE A 162 4.15 -1.48 12.76
CA ILE A 162 5.13 -2.04 13.70
C ILE A 162 5.39 -3.52 13.39
N LYS A 163 4.31 -4.29 13.20
CA LYS A 163 4.41 -5.71 12.87
C LYS A 163 5.20 -5.94 11.59
N ARG A 164 4.91 -5.14 10.55
CA ARG A 164 5.68 -5.20 9.31
C ARG A 164 7.16 -4.92 9.53
N GLN A 165 7.50 -3.88 10.29
CA GLN A 165 8.90 -3.54 10.58
C GLN A 165 9.61 -4.69 11.29
N VAL A 166 8.97 -5.33 12.28
CA VAL A 166 9.52 -6.52 12.96
C VAL A 166 9.73 -7.68 11.99
N ASP A 167 8.74 -7.95 11.13
CA ASP A 167 8.83 -9.01 10.13
C ASP A 167 9.96 -8.74 9.11
N GLN A 168 10.13 -7.47 8.72
CA GLN A 168 11.18 -7.04 7.79
C GLN A 168 12.58 -7.12 8.42
N ASP A 169 12.75 -6.69 9.66
CA ASP A 169 14.01 -6.81 10.40
C ASP A 169 14.44 -8.29 10.52
N PHE A 170 13.48 -9.17 10.80
CA PHE A 170 13.70 -10.61 10.85
C PHE A 170 14.13 -11.15 9.48
N TYR A 171 13.47 -10.73 8.41
CA TYR A 171 13.79 -11.12 7.04
C TYR A 171 15.19 -10.68 6.61
N LEU A 172 15.54 -9.41 6.82
CA LEU A 172 16.87 -8.87 6.48
C LEU A 172 17.97 -9.54 7.28
N SER A 173 17.77 -9.77 8.58
CA SER A 173 18.70 -10.51 9.45
C SER A 173 18.92 -11.94 8.96
N SER A 174 17.86 -12.60 8.47
CA SER A 174 17.92 -13.96 7.92
C SER A 174 18.67 -13.99 6.58
N LYS A 175 18.44 -13.01 5.71
CA LYS A 175 19.18 -12.84 4.44
C LYS A 175 20.68 -12.63 4.67
N GLN A 176 21.06 -11.80 5.63
CA GLN A 176 22.47 -11.53 5.94
C GLN A 176 23.21 -12.79 6.43
N LYS A 177 22.57 -13.61 7.27
CA LYS A 177 23.15 -14.89 7.73
C LYS A 177 23.40 -15.84 6.56
N LEU A 178 22.43 -15.98 5.66
CA LEU A 178 22.55 -16.82 4.45
C LEU A 178 23.65 -16.32 3.49
N SER A 179 23.84 -15.01 3.37
CA SER A 179 24.91 -14.42 2.55
C SER A 179 26.29 -14.57 3.20
N GLY A 180 26.38 -14.52 4.53
CA GLY A 180 27.61 -14.73 5.29
C GLY A 180 28.16 -16.16 5.22
N ASP A 181 27.28 -17.16 5.19
CA ASP A 181 27.65 -18.58 5.10
C ASP A 181 28.09 -19.02 3.69
N MET A 182 27.92 -18.17 2.67
CA MET A 182 28.39 -18.40 1.30
C MET A 182 29.80 -17.83 1.00
N LYS A 183 30.56 -17.42 2.03
CA LYS A 183 32.01 -17.22 1.86
C LYS A 183 32.70 -18.59 1.77
N TYR A 184 32.88 -19.08 0.55
CA TYR A 184 33.71 -20.25 0.26
C TYR A 184 35.05 -20.15 1.01
N PRO A 185 35.55 -21.24 1.62
CA PRO A 185 36.92 -21.27 2.10
C PRO A 185 37.82 -21.03 0.91
N THR A 186 38.53 -19.89 0.90
CA THR A 186 39.64 -19.67 -0.03
C THR A 186 40.63 -20.82 0.17
N GLU A 187 40.67 -21.74 -0.79
CA GLU A 187 41.70 -22.77 -0.91
C GLU A 187 43.07 -22.10 -0.83
N ASN A 188 43.68 -22.18 0.35
CA ASN A 188 45.00 -21.63 0.60
C ASN A 188 45.88 -22.70 1.21
N THR A 189 45.98 -23.85 0.53
CA THR A 189 46.86 -24.94 0.95
C THR A 189 47.25 -25.79 -0.25
N PHE A 190 48.29 -25.39 -0.98
CA PHE A 190 49.26 -26.34 -1.56
C PHE A 190 50.57 -25.62 -1.93
N LYS A 191 51.36 -25.22 -0.90
CA LYS A 191 52.81 -25.11 -1.07
C LYS A 191 53.41 -26.49 -0.79
N ARG A 192 53.61 -27.29 -1.85
CA ARG A 192 54.47 -28.47 -1.80
C ARG A 192 55.93 -28.01 -1.75
N ALA A 193 56.60 -28.39 -0.67
CA ALA A 193 58.04 -28.31 -0.56
C ALA A 193 58.71 -29.12 -1.68
N SER A 194 59.73 -28.53 -2.29
CA SER A 194 60.69 -29.24 -3.14
C SER A 194 62.05 -28.59 -2.94
N ARG A 195 62.85 -29.19 -2.07
CA ARG A 195 64.31 -29.26 -2.11
C ARG A 195 64.78 -30.32 -1.13
#